data_AF-A0A2I1HN78-F1
#
_entry.id   AF-A0A2I1HN78-F1
#
_cell.length_a   1.000
_cell.length_b   1.000
_cell.length_c   1.000
_cell.angle_alpha   90.00
_cell.angle_beta   90.00
_cell.angle_gamma   90.00
#
_symmetry.space_group_name_H-M   'P 1'
#
loop_
_entity.id
_entity.type
_entity.pdbx_description
1 polymer ?
#
loop_
_entity_poly.entity_id
_entity_poly.type
_entity_poly.pdbx_seq_one_letter_code
_entity_poly.pdbx_strand_id
1 'polypeptide(L)'
;MSINKHFLFLEMFLTLFNTVVSNLILFKNQFTINRDVSTMFQKFQDSANLFEPDPEIFQARLCIIIKDVPQVDKNDIKGEFEQKLSQLVKKEGEDNFITKMFGERLDITPWPVFNTIAWFKKLSKIKKILDKQKTKYENARTFLQNTKVIMAKLKICDWNSLNENLIQIRVATLKRLFPIAVSYGLEQKDPIIECLVNHDSGEKINDSKIDLCDILKFDFKNSTKMFPDSDFLLYDERTSFERLSEKLRCDFEDIVQPRSESSDDNKWFSNL
;
A
#
# COMPACT_ATOMS: atom_id res chain seq x y z
N MET A 1 5.02 -35.35 12.85
CA MET A 1 5.98 -34.70 11.92
C MET A 1 5.37 -33.57 11.06
N SER A 2 4.03 -33.46 10.93
CA SER A 2 3.37 -32.38 10.15
C SER A 2 3.29 -31.03 10.88
N ILE A 3 3.17 -31.03 12.21
CA ILE A 3 3.00 -29.81 13.04
C ILE A 3 4.22 -28.88 12.98
N ASN A 4 5.44 -29.45 12.91
CA ASN A 4 6.67 -28.65 12.85
C ASN A 4 6.81 -27.88 11.52
N LYS A 5 6.34 -28.42 10.38
CA LYS A 5 6.36 -27.69 9.11
C LYS A 5 5.41 -26.48 9.14
N HIS A 6 4.22 -26.63 9.73
CA HIS A 6 3.27 -25.54 9.87
C HIS A 6 3.77 -24.42 10.80
N PHE A 7 4.48 -24.79 11.87
CA PHE A 7 5.06 -23.83 12.81
C PHE A 7 6.25 -23.06 12.21
N LEU A 8 7.18 -23.76 11.52
CA LEU A 8 8.27 -23.12 10.78
C LEU A 8 7.76 -22.16 9.70
N PHE A 9 6.69 -22.56 9.01
CA PHE A 9 6.03 -21.72 8.01
C PHE A 9 5.50 -20.42 8.66
N LEU A 10 4.81 -20.51 9.80
CA LEU A 10 4.24 -19.34 10.49
C LEU A 10 5.31 -18.34 11.00
N GLU A 11 6.39 -18.83 11.62
CA GLU A 11 7.51 -17.95 12.08
C GLU A 11 8.12 -17.17 10.91
N MET A 12 8.23 -17.83 9.76
CA MET A 12 8.76 -17.26 8.53
C MET A 12 7.81 -16.19 7.98
N PHE A 13 6.51 -16.46 7.88
CA PHE A 13 5.51 -15.46 7.46
C PHE A 13 5.53 -14.20 8.30
N LEU A 14 5.61 -14.35 9.62
CA LEU A 14 5.68 -13.22 10.53
C LEU A 14 6.97 -12.42 10.32
N THR A 15 8.10 -13.10 10.10
CA THR A 15 9.39 -12.44 9.81
C THR A 15 9.33 -11.64 8.52
N LEU A 16 8.75 -12.22 7.48
CA LEU A 16 8.59 -11.57 6.18
C LEU A 16 7.62 -10.40 6.26
N PHE A 17 6.44 -10.62 6.82
CA PHE A 17 5.44 -9.57 7.02
C PHE A 17 6.03 -8.39 7.81
N ASN A 18 6.71 -8.67 8.95
CA ASN A 18 7.37 -7.65 9.75
C ASN A 18 8.42 -6.88 8.94
N THR A 19 9.20 -7.57 8.11
CA THR A 19 10.18 -6.93 7.23
C THR A 19 9.52 -6.00 6.22
N VAL A 20 8.39 -6.41 5.65
CA VAL A 20 7.72 -5.57 4.67
C VAL A 20 6.99 -4.40 5.32
N VAL A 21 6.39 -4.53 6.51
CA VAL A 21 5.62 -3.41 7.09
C VAL A 21 6.47 -2.44 7.92
N SER A 22 7.70 -2.82 8.31
CA SER A 22 8.53 -2.03 9.22
C SER A 22 9.59 -1.19 8.52
N ASN A 23 9.86 0.01 9.03
CA ASN A 23 11.04 0.80 8.64
C ASN A 23 12.30 0.37 9.42
N LEU A 24 12.12 -0.15 10.62
CA LEU A 24 13.18 -0.61 11.52
C LEU A 24 12.71 -1.86 12.26
N ILE A 25 13.50 -2.92 12.21
CA ILE A 25 13.29 -4.15 12.97
C ILE A 25 14.34 -4.24 14.07
N LEU A 26 13.88 -4.43 15.30
CA LEU A 26 14.73 -4.72 16.44
C LEU A 26 14.66 -6.22 16.73
N PHE A 27 15.66 -6.96 16.25
CA PHE A 27 15.75 -8.39 16.54
C PHE A 27 16.56 -8.59 17.82
N LYS A 28 15.87 -8.97 18.90
CA LYS A 28 16.50 -9.19 20.20
C LYS A 28 16.99 -10.63 20.32
N ASN A 29 18.30 -10.82 20.41
CA ASN A 29 18.92 -12.09 20.76
C ASN A 29 19.38 -12.08 22.22
N GLN A 30 19.04 -13.15 22.95
CA GLN A 30 19.52 -13.38 24.31
C GLN A 30 20.63 -14.42 24.26
N PHE A 31 21.87 -13.94 24.08
CA PHE A 31 23.05 -14.75 23.84
C PHE A 31 23.35 -15.78 24.93
N THR A 32 22.97 -15.47 26.19
CA THR A 32 23.11 -16.38 27.32
C THR A 32 22.25 -17.65 27.19
N ILE A 33 21.17 -17.61 26.40
CA ILE A 33 20.22 -18.71 26.19
C ILE A 33 20.37 -19.31 24.78
N ASN A 34 20.61 -18.47 23.77
CA ASN A 34 20.72 -18.89 22.38
C ASN A 34 22.08 -18.47 21.80
N ARG A 35 23.08 -19.37 21.94
CA ARG A 35 24.43 -19.21 21.40
C ARG A 35 24.55 -19.56 19.91
N ASP A 36 23.49 -20.12 19.32
CA ASP A 36 23.55 -20.56 17.93
C ASP A 36 23.16 -19.43 16.96
N VAL A 37 24.08 -18.49 16.83
CA VAL A 37 24.04 -17.38 15.87
C VAL A 37 23.95 -17.90 14.42
N SER A 38 24.54 -19.05 14.12
CA SER A 38 24.53 -19.63 12.77
C SER A 38 23.13 -20.08 12.39
N THR A 39 22.43 -20.79 13.29
CA THR A 39 21.03 -21.18 13.08
C THR A 39 20.12 -19.96 12.95
N MET A 40 20.37 -18.87 13.70
CA MET A 40 19.61 -17.63 13.54
C MET A 40 19.77 -17.04 12.14
N PHE A 41 21.00 -16.88 11.66
CA PHE A 41 21.21 -16.31 10.33
C PHE A 41 20.70 -17.24 9.23
N GLN A 42 20.80 -18.56 9.42
CA GLN A 42 20.21 -19.53 8.49
C GLN A 42 18.69 -19.35 8.40
N LYS A 43 17.97 -19.12 9.50
CA LYS A 43 16.52 -18.81 9.45
C LYS A 43 16.19 -17.57 8.63
N PHE A 44 17.02 -16.52 8.73
CA PHE A 44 16.86 -15.33 7.88
C PHE A 44 17.15 -15.65 6.40
N GLN A 45 18.18 -16.45 6.12
CA GLN A 45 18.51 -16.87 4.76
C GLN A 45 17.41 -17.74 4.15
N ASP A 46 16.88 -18.70 4.89
CA ASP A 46 15.77 -19.55 4.46
C ASP A 46 14.53 -18.71 4.11
N SER A 47 14.29 -17.63 4.87
CA SER A 47 13.22 -16.68 4.57
C SER A 47 13.50 -15.88 3.29
N ALA A 48 14.75 -15.47 3.06
CA ALA A 48 15.15 -14.70 1.88
C ALA A 48 15.12 -15.53 0.59
N ASN A 49 15.39 -16.83 0.66
CA ASN A 49 15.42 -17.72 -0.49
C ASN A 49 14.04 -17.99 -1.11
N LEU A 50 12.96 -17.68 -0.39
CA LEU A 50 11.59 -17.90 -0.86
C LEU A 50 11.02 -16.74 -1.66
N PHE A 51 11.72 -15.60 -1.68
CA PHE A 51 11.22 -14.35 -2.25
C PHE A 51 12.19 -13.83 -3.29
N GLU A 52 11.61 -13.36 -4.39
CA GLU A 52 12.34 -12.50 -5.30
C GLU A 52 12.54 -11.13 -4.63
N PRO A 53 13.76 -10.59 -4.64
CA PRO A 53 14.05 -9.32 -4.01
C PRO A 53 13.37 -8.21 -4.81
N ASP A 54 12.42 -7.54 -4.17
CA ASP A 54 11.86 -6.28 -4.66
C ASP A 54 12.40 -5.12 -3.79
N PRO A 55 13.28 -4.27 -4.33
CA PRO A 55 13.90 -3.19 -3.58
C PRO A 55 12.89 -2.10 -3.13
N GLU A 56 11.70 -2.03 -3.72
CA GLU A 56 10.62 -1.15 -3.26
C GLU A 56 9.93 -1.73 -2.01
N ILE A 57 9.90 -3.06 -1.90
CA ILE A 57 9.27 -3.77 -0.78
C ILE A 57 10.22 -3.89 0.41
N PHE A 58 11.49 -4.22 0.18
CA PHE A 58 12.43 -4.62 1.22
C PHE A 58 13.36 -3.47 1.62
N GLN A 59 12.82 -2.51 2.37
CA GLN A 59 13.51 -1.27 2.78
C GLN A 59 13.80 -1.19 4.29
N ALA A 60 13.39 -2.20 5.05
CA ALA A 60 13.55 -2.21 6.49
C ALA A 60 15.04 -2.23 6.88
N ARG A 61 15.39 -1.46 7.90
CA ARG A 61 16.68 -1.61 8.58
C ARG A 61 16.59 -2.71 9.63
N LEU A 62 17.49 -3.68 9.62
CA LEU A 62 17.61 -4.68 10.68
C LEU A 62 18.62 -4.23 11.73
N CYS A 63 18.22 -4.22 12.99
CA CYS A 63 19.11 -4.04 14.12
C CYS A 63 19.06 -5.28 15.02
N ILE A 64 20.16 -6.02 15.07
CA ILE A 64 20.32 -7.18 15.93
C ILE A 64 20.86 -6.70 17.27
N ILE A 65 20.04 -6.84 18.30
CA ILE A 65 20.36 -6.45 19.67
C ILE A 65 20.76 -7.69 20.46
N ILE A 66 22.01 -7.73 20.91
CA ILE A 66 22.50 -8.79 21.79
C ILE A 66 22.31 -8.31 23.22
N LYS A 67 21.36 -8.90 23.94
CA LYS A 67 20.92 -8.40 25.25
C LYS A 67 21.84 -8.84 26.39
N ASP A 68 21.91 -7.99 27.42
CA ASP A 68 22.54 -8.24 28.72
C ASP A 68 24.02 -8.65 28.61
N VAL A 69 24.76 -7.98 27.74
CA VAL A 69 26.18 -8.25 27.51
C VAL A 69 27.03 -7.53 28.56
N PRO A 70 27.81 -8.26 29.39
CA PRO A 70 28.79 -7.66 30.28
C PRO A 70 29.84 -6.86 29.49
N GLN A 71 30.41 -5.82 30.11
CA GLN A 71 31.39 -4.98 29.39
C GLN A 71 32.64 -5.76 28.97
N VAL A 72 33.03 -6.77 29.75
CA VAL A 72 34.19 -7.63 29.48
C VAL A 72 34.01 -8.47 28.21
N ASP A 73 32.80 -9.00 27.98
CA ASP A 73 32.51 -9.92 26.86
C ASP A 73 32.07 -9.19 25.58
N LYS A 74 31.92 -7.86 25.66
CA LYS A 74 31.29 -7.05 24.60
C LYS A 74 31.97 -7.18 23.25
N ASN A 75 33.31 -7.18 23.23
CA ASN A 75 34.06 -7.23 21.99
C ASN A 75 34.08 -8.64 21.41
N ASP A 76 34.25 -9.65 22.26
CA ASP A 76 34.31 -11.05 21.86
C ASP A 76 33.00 -11.50 21.24
N ILE A 77 31.87 -11.20 21.89
CA ILE A 77 30.54 -11.51 21.38
C ILE A 77 30.26 -10.79 20.06
N LYS A 78 30.65 -9.51 19.95
CA LYS A 78 30.49 -8.75 18.69
C LYS A 78 31.30 -9.40 17.56
N GLY A 79 32.55 -9.79 17.84
CA GLY A 79 33.42 -10.47 16.90
C GLY A 79 32.86 -11.80 16.41
N GLU A 80 32.26 -12.60 17.30
CA GLU A 80 31.62 -13.86 16.91
C GLU A 80 30.47 -13.65 15.90
N PHE A 81 29.59 -12.68 16.16
CA PHE A 81 28.50 -12.35 15.25
C PHE A 81 29.01 -11.85 13.90
N GLU A 82 30.01 -10.96 13.90
CA GLU A 82 30.60 -10.42 12.67
C GLU A 82 31.30 -11.51 11.85
N GLN A 83 32.00 -12.43 12.51
CA GLN A 83 32.66 -13.57 11.85
C GLN A 83 31.65 -14.50 11.20
N LYS A 84 30.59 -14.90 11.93
CA LYS A 84 29.54 -15.78 11.39
C LYS A 84 28.75 -15.13 10.27
N LEU A 85 28.45 -13.84 10.40
CA LEU A 85 27.80 -13.08 9.33
C LEU A 85 28.68 -13.04 8.08
N SER A 86 29.98 -12.77 8.25
CA SER A 86 30.94 -12.73 7.14
C SER A 86 31.06 -14.09 6.43
N GLN A 87 31.00 -15.20 7.18
CA GLN A 87 30.99 -16.55 6.60
C GLN A 87 29.73 -16.79 5.75
N LEU A 88 28.57 -16.36 6.23
CA LEU A 88 27.32 -16.47 5.48
C LEU A 88 27.33 -15.60 4.23
N VAL A 89 27.73 -14.34 4.33
CA VAL A 89 27.82 -13.44 3.16
C VAL A 89 28.79 -13.97 2.11
N LYS A 90 29.93 -14.56 2.53
CA LYS A 90 30.86 -15.24 1.60
C LYS A 90 30.25 -16.46 0.91
N LYS A 91 29.35 -17.18 1.60
CA LYS A 91 28.71 -18.39 1.08
C LYS A 91 27.57 -18.06 0.11
N GLU A 92 26.73 -17.10 0.46
CA GLU A 92 25.50 -16.77 -0.29
C GLU A 92 25.72 -15.64 -1.32
N GLY A 93 26.82 -14.88 -1.24
CA GLY A 93 27.13 -13.80 -2.18
C GLY A 93 26.09 -12.67 -2.14
N GLU A 94 25.64 -12.20 -3.31
CA GLU A 94 24.59 -11.16 -3.44
C GLU A 94 23.19 -11.69 -3.06
N ASP A 95 22.99 -13.00 -3.02
CA ASP A 95 21.71 -13.64 -2.67
C ASP A 95 21.51 -13.75 -1.14
N ASN A 96 22.37 -13.10 -0.35
CA ASN A 96 22.27 -13.10 1.10
C ASN A 96 21.04 -12.31 1.59
N PHE A 97 20.49 -12.70 2.75
CA PHE A 97 19.30 -12.07 3.32
C PHE A 97 19.43 -10.57 3.58
N ILE A 98 20.64 -10.05 3.82
CA ILE A 98 20.86 -8.62 4.10
C ILE A 98 20.57 -7.80 2.85
N THR A 99 21.09 -8.25 1.72
CA THR A 99 20.86 -7.61 0.42
C THR A 99 19.41 -7.79 -0.02
N LYS A 100 18.86 -9.01 0.06
CA LYS A 100 17.50 -9.30 -0.43
C LYS A 100 16.38 -8.70 0.42
N MET A 101 16.51 -8.70 1.75
CA MET A 101 15.41 -8.35 2.66
C MET A 101 15.58 -7.00 3.36
N PHE A 102 16.81 -6.51 3.51
CA PHE A 102 17.11 -5.35 4.34
C PHE A 102 17.86 -4.23 3.60
N GLY A 103 18.03 -4.33 2.28
CA GLY A 103 18.69 -3.32 1.46
C GLY A 103 20.06 -2.92 1.98
N GLU A 104 20.84 -3.89 2.46
CA GLU A 104 22.18 -3.72 3.05
C GLU A 104 22.22 -2.95 4.40
N ARG A 105 21.06 -2.71 5.02
CA ARG A 105 20.96 -1.94 6.28
C ARG A 105 20.89 -2.86 7.50
N LEU A 106 22.03 -3.42 7.88
CA LEU A 106 22.18 -4.20 9.11
C LEU A 106 23.05 -3.47 10.15
N ASP A 107 22.62 -3.50 11.42
CA ASP A 107 23.43 -3.10 12.57
C ASP A 107 23.42 -4.18 13.64
N ILE A 108 24.59 -4.59 14.13
CA ILE A 108 24.71 -5.55 15.23
C ILE A 108 25.27 -4.81 16.44
N THR A 109 24.45 -4.67 17.48
CA THR A 109 24.84 -3.91 18.67
C THR A 109 24.65 -4.73 19.96
N PRO A 110 25.74 -4.99 20.72
CA PRO A 110 25.62 -5.50 22.07
C PRO A 110 25.06 -4.42 23.00
N TRP A 111 24.02 -4.79 23.73
CA TRP A 111 23.35 -3.95 24.71
C TRP A 111 23.87 -4.25 26.11
N PRO A 112 24.21 -3.22 26.90
CA PRO A 112 24.55 -3.38 28.30
C PRO A 112 23.44 -4.08 29.08
N VAL A 113 23.78 -4.58 30.27
CA VAL A 113 22.81 -5.09 31.24
C VAL A 113 21.67 -4.07 31.41
N PHE A 114 20.44 -4.60 31.38
CA PHE A 114 19.22 -3.82 31.52
C PHE A 114 19.27 -2.90 32.76
N ASN A 115 18.59 -1.75 32.65
CA ASN A 115 18.46 -0.74 33.71
C ASN A 115 19.78 -0.05 34.13
N THR A 116 20.81 -0.10 33.30
CA THR A 116 22.03 0.70 33.51
C THR A 116 21.98 2.02 32.74
N ILE A 117 22.73 3.04 33.19
CA ILE A 117 22.87 4.32 32.45
C ILE A 117 23.36 4.06 31.01
N ALA A 118 24.25 3.09 30.84
CA ALA A 118 24.77 2.68 29.53
C ALA A 118 23.66 2.12 28.62
N TRP A 119 22.69 1.38 29.19
CA TRP A 119 21.53 0.87 28.46
C TRP A 119 20.64 2.00 27.93
N PHE A 120 20.29 2.98 28.76
CA PHE A 120 19.47 4.13 28.32
C PHE A 120 20.19 4.96 27.24
N LYS A 121 21.52 5.11 27.34
CA LYS A 121 22.33 5.74 26.28
C LYS A 121 22.24 4.97 24.95
N LYS A 122 22.18 3.64 24.97
CA LYS A 122 22.00 2.83 23.75
C LYS A 122 20.59 2.94 23.19
N LEU A 123 19.56 2.92 24.04
CA LEU A 123 18.17 3.14 23.61
C LEU A 123 18.01 4.51 22.94
N SER A 124 18.61 5.57 23.50
CA SER A 124 18.60 6.91 22.90
C SER A 124 19.24 6.93 21.50
N LYS A 125 20.26 6.11 21.24
CA LYS A 125 20.85 5.97 19.90
C LYS A 125 19.88 5.31 18.91
N ILE A 126 19.16 4.27 19.32
CA ILE A 126 18.13 3.64 18.47
C ILE A 126 17.02 4.64 18.14
N LYS A 127 16.55 5.42 19.12
CA LYS A 127 15.58 6.50 18.87
C LYS A 127 16.07 7.44 17.75
N LYS A 128 17.33 7.90 17.84
CA LYS A 128 17.92 8.76 16.79
C LYS A 128 18.01 8.09 15.43
N ILE A 129 18.17 6.76 15.36
CA ILE A 129 18.15 6.01 14.10
C ILE A 129 16.73 5.99 13.53
N LEU A 130 15.74 5.73 14.38
CA LEU A 130 14.33 5.72 14.02
C LEU A 130 13.87 7.09 13.51
N ASP A 131 14.17 8.16 14.26
CA ASP A 131 13.82 9.55 13.91
C ASP A 131 14.42 10.00 12.56
N LYS A 132 15.51 9.38 12.12
CA LYS A 132 16.19 9.67 10.84
C LYS A 132 15.72 8.78 9.68
N GLN A 133 14.91 7.75 9.94
CA GLN A 133 14.42 6.90 8.85
C GLN A 133 13.47 7.69 7.96
N LYS A 134 13.63 7.52 6.65
CA LYS A 134 12.66 8.05 5.70
C LYS A 134 11.34 7.29 5.85
N THR A 135 10.23 7.99 5.64
CA THR A 135 8.92 7.36 5.55
C THR A 135 8.87 6.46 4.32
N LYS A 136 8.60 5.17 4.53
CA LYS A 136 8.45 4.20 3.45
C LYS A 136 7.19 4.45 2.61
N TYR A 137 6.10 4.81 3.28
CA TYR A 137 4.82 5.12 2.64
C TYR A 137 4.53 6.60 2.76
N GLU A 138 4.06 7.20 1.68
CA GLU A 138 3.69 8.61 1.63
C GLU A 138 2.55 8.94 2.59
N ASN A 139 1.55 8.06 2.66
CA ASN A 139 0.38 8.26 3.51
C ASN A 139 -0.17 6.92 4.06
N ALA A 140 -1.10 7.03 5.02
CA ALA A 140 -1.69 5.87 5.68
C ALA A 140 -2.57 5.00 4.75
N ARG A 141 -3.13 5.58 3.68
CA ARG A 141 -3.94 4.86 2.68
C ARG A 141 -3.04 3.93 1.86
N THR A 142 -1.92 4.45 1.35
CA THR A 142 -0.91 3.66 0.64
C THR A 142 -0.36 2.55 1.54
N PHE A 143 -0.06 2.86 2.81
CA PHE A 143 0.36 1.85 3.79
C PHE A 143 -0.68 0.73 3.95
N LEU A 144 -1.95 1.08 4.17
CA LEU A 144 -3.03 0.11 4.35
C LEU A 144 -3.25 -0.75 3.10
N GLN A 145 -3.27 -0.15 1.91
CA GLN A 145 -3.46 -0.88 0.66
C GLN A 145 -2.32 -1.86 0.43
N ASN A 146 -1.07 -1.40 0.55
CA ASN A 146 0.09 -2.27 0.36
C ASN A 146 0.06 -3.41 1.38
N THR A 147 -0.23 -3.12 2.65
CA THR A 147 -0.34 -4.13 3.72
C THR A 147 -1.40 -5.19 3.40
N LYS A 148 -2.57 -4.78 2.90
CA LYS A 148 -3.63 -5.72 2.48
C LYS A 148 -3.16 -6.63 1.34
N VAL A 149 -2.51 -6.07 0.33
CA VAL A 149 -2.01 -6.84 -0.82
C VAL A 149 -0.91 -7.80 -0.38
N ILE A 150 0.04 -7.35 0.43
CA ILE A 150 1.11 -8.19 0.99
C ILE A 150 0.50 -9.34 1.79
N MET A 151 -0.49 -9.06 2.66
CA MET A 151 -1.13 -10.12 3.45
C MET A 151 -1.89 -11.13 2.58
N ALA A 152 -2.54 -10.67 1.52
CA ALA A 152 -3.19 -11.56 0.54
C ALA A 152 -2.18 -12.43 -0.20
N LYS A 153 -1.09 -11.82 -0.70
CA LYS A 153 0.02 -12.52 -1.37
C LYS A 153 0.66 -13.56 -0.47
N LEU A 154 0.96 -13.20 0.78
CA LEU A 154 1.47 -14.12 1.79
C LEU A 154 0.51 -15.29 2.03
N LYS A 155 -0.80 -15.03 2.13
CA LYS A 155 -1.82 -16.08 2.34
C LYS A 155 -1.87 -17.11 1.22
N ILE A 156 -1.66 -16.68 -0.03
CA ILE A 156 -1.73 -17.55 -1.21
C ILE A 156 -0.34 -17.96 -1.74
N CYS A 157 0.74 -17.57 -1.05
CA CYS A 157 2.13 -17.79 -1.46
C CYS A 157 2.44 -17.24 -2.87
N ASP A 158 1.90 -16.08 -3.21
CA ASP A 158 2.16 -15.40 -4.49
C ASP A 158 3.36 -14.44 -4.37
N TRP A 159 4.43 -14.73 -5.10
CA TRP A 159 5.69 -13.98 -5.11
C TRP A 159 5.88 -13.10 -6.34
N ASN A 160 4.86 -12.93 -7.17
CA ASN A 160 4.92 -11.99 -8.30
C ASN A 160 5.11 -10.55 -7.81
N SER A 161 5.43 -9.61 -8.70
CA SER A 161 5.65 -8.21 -8.35
C SER A 161 4.49 -7.60 -7.54
N LEU A 162 4.81 -6.90 -6.44
CA LEU A 162 3.79 -6.16 -5.68
C LEU A 162 3.24 -5.00 -6.50
N ASN A 163 4.10 -4.31 -7.24
CA ASN A 163 3.72 -3.14 -8.03
C ASN A 163 2.73 -3.51 -9.13
N GLU A 164 2.96 -4.62 -9.85
CA GLU A 164 2.00 -5.12 -10.84
C GLU A 164 0.63 -5.40 -10.23
N ASN A 165 0.58 -6.05 -9.06
CA ASN A 165 -0.67 -6.31 -8.34
C ASN A 165 -1.37 -5.00 -7.94
N LEU A 166 -0.63 -4.00 -7.46
CA LEU A 166 -1.18 -2.69 -7.10
C LEU A 166 -1.74 -1.96 -8.32
N ILE A 167 -1.04 -1.99 -9.46
CA ILE A 167 -1.51 -1.41 -10.73
C ILE A 167 -2.80 -2.10 -11.18
N GLN A 168 -2.86 -3.43 -11.16
CA GLN A 168 -4.06 -4.18 -11.54
C GLN A 168 -5.26 -3.84 -10.65
N ILE A 169 -5.05 -3.76 -9.33
CA ILE A 169 -6.10 -3.34 -8.38
C ILE A 169 -6.59 -1.93 -8.69
N ARG A 170 -5.67 -1.00 -8.99
CA ARG A 170 -5.99 0.38 -9.36
C ARG A 170 -6.83 0.42 -10.64
N VAL A 171 -6.40 -0.28 -11.69
CA VAL A 171 -7.12 -0.36 -12.97
C VAL A 171 -8.51 -0.96 -12.79
N ALA A 172 -8.64 -2.05 -12.03
CA ALA A 172 -9.92 -2.68 -11.75
C ALA A 172 -10.87 -1.75 -10.98
N THR A 173 -10.35 -1.02 -10.00
CA THR A 173 -11.12 -0.04 -9.22
C THR A 173 -11.63 1.08 -10.11
N LEU A 174 -10.76 1.67 -10.95
CA LEU A 174 -11.14 2.75 -11.86
C LEU A 174 -12.16 2.27 -12.89
N LYS A 175 -11.98 1.09 -13.51
CA LYS A 175 -12.95 0.51 -14.45
C LYS A 175 -14.33 0.33 -13.82
N ARG A 176 -14.37 -0.10 -12.55
CA ARG A 176 -15.63 -0.28 -11.80
C ARG A 176 -16.33 1.05 -11.52
N LEU A 177 -15.57 2.10 -11.16
CA LEU A 177 -16.12 3.40 -10.79
C LEU A 177 -16.46 4.28 -11.98
N PHE A 178 -15.79 4.08 -13.12
CA PHE A 178 -15.89 4.94 -14.30
C PHE A 178 -17.33 5.20 -14.77
N PRO A 179 -18.23 4.19 -14.90
CA PRO A 179 -19.60 4.45 -15.35
C PRO A 179 -20.37 5.36 -14.39
N ILE A 180 -20.21 5.17 -13.08
CA ILE A 180 -20.90 5.96 -12.06
C ILE A 180 -20.33 7.38 -12.01
N ALA A 181 -19.01 7.50 -12.04
CA ALA A 181 -18.31 8.79 -12.04
C ALA A 181 -18.72 9.66 -13.24
N VAL A 182 -18.76 9.08 -14.44
CA VAL A 182 -19.18 9.80 -15.67
C VAL A 182 -20.67 10.15 -15.62
N SER A 183 -21.51 9.22 -15.13
CA SER A 183 -22.96 9.41 -15.15
C SER A 183 -23.47 10.39 -14.08
N TYR A 184 -22.82 10.42 -12.91
CA TYR A 184 -23.35 11.13 -11.74
C TYR A 184 -22.35 12.11 -11.11
N GLY A 185 -21.08 12.09 -11.51
CA GLY A 185 -20.03 12.89 -10.83
C GLY A 185 -19.73 12.41 -9.41
N LEU A 186 -20.01 11.13 -9.10
CA LEU A 186 -19.91 10.53 -7.78
C LEU A 186 -19.29 9.13 -7.86
N GLU A 187 -18.74 8.61 -6.76
CA GLU A 187 -18.25 7.22 -6.68
C GLU A 187 -19.36 6.22 -6.37
N GLN A 188 -20.37 6.65 -5.59
CA GLN A 188 -21.51 5.84 -5.20
C GLN A 188 -22.73 6.73 -4.95
N LYS A 189 -23.91 6.30 -5.43
CA LYS A 189 -25.19 7.02 -5.25
C LYS A 189 -26.03 6.46 -4.10
N ASP A 190 -25.97 5.14 -3.85
CA ASP A 190 -26.81 4.42 -2.87
C ASP A 190 -26.05 3.37 -2.05
N PRO A 191 -26.32 3.18 -0.74
CA PRO A 191 -27.19 3.97 0.15
C PRO A 191 -26.49 5.22 0.74
N ILE A 192 -25.20 5.40 0.44
CA ILE A 192 -24.39 6.54 0.88
C ILE A 192 -23.85 7.23 -0.37
N ILE A 193 -24.06 8.55 -0.45
CA ILE A 193 -23.50 9.39 -1.50
C ILE A 193 -22.01 9.57 -1.22
N GLU A 194 -21.16 8.97 -2.05
CA GLU A 194 -19.71 9.13 -1.98
C GLU A 194 -19.23 10.06 -3.11
N CYS A 195 -18.61 11.18 -2.73
CA CYS A 195 -18.00 12.11 -3.69
C CYS A 195 -16.73 11.51 -4.32
N LEU A 196 -16.36 12.03 -5.49
CA LEU A 196 -15.09 11.70 -6.13
C LEU A 196 -13.90 12.09 -5.25
N VAL A 197 -13.01 11.12 -5.01
CA VAL A 197 -11.76 11.34 -4.29
C VAL A 197 -10.57 10.96 -5.16
N ASN A 198 -9.44 11.60 -4.89
CA ASN A 198 -8.17 11.10 -5.36
C ASN A 198 -7.88 9.77 -4.64
N HIS A 199 -7.83 8.66 -5.37
CA HIS A 199 -7.61 7.35 -4.75
C HIS A 199 -6.20 7.13 -4.19
N ASP A 200 -5.22 7.96 -4.55
CA ASP A 200 -3.85 7.91 -4.02
C ASP A 200 -3.73 8.69 -2.70
N SER A 201 -4.27 9.91 -2.63
CA SER A 201 -4.20 10.77 -1.43
C SER A 201 -5.41 10.62 -0.50
N GLY A 202 -6.55 10.19 -1.03
CA GLY A 202 -7.84 10.21 -0.34
C GLY A 202 -8.48 11.59 -0.24
N GLU A 203 -7.90 12.62 -0.86
CA GLU A 203 -8.43 13.97 -0.85
C GLU A 203 -9.65 14.07 -1.75
N LYS A 204 -10.63 14.88 -1.32
CA LYS A 204 -11.79 15.18 -2.17
C LYS A 204 -11.33 15.93 -3.41
N ILE A 205 -11.79 15.50 -4.56
CA ILE A 205 -11.62 16.26 -5.79
C ILE A 205 -12.57 17.46 -5.68
N ASN A 206 -12.01 18.67 -5.78
CA ASN A 206 -12.82 19.88 -5.66
C ASN A 206 -13.73 19.99 -6.89
N ASP A 207 -15.04 19.91 -6.65
CA ASP A 207 -16.06 20.18 -7.64
C ASP A 207 -16.54 21.62 -7.45
N SER A 208 -15.68 22.56 -7.83
CA SER A 208 -16.08 23.96 -7.88
C SER A 208 -17.27 24.07 -8.81
N LYS A 209 -18.40 24.58 -8.33
CA LYS A 209 -19.54 24.90 -9.19
C LYS A 209 -19.05 25.89 -10.25
N ILE A 210 -18.93 25.41 -11.48
CA ILE A 210 -18.62 26.23 -12.64
C ILE A 210 -19.95 26.56 -13.29
N ASP A 211 -20.19 27.85 -13.53
CA ASP A 211 -21.33 28.25 -14.33
C ASP A 211 -21.10 27.87 -15.79
N LEU A 212 -22.11 27.33 -16.46
CA LEU A 212 -22.04 27.05 -17.89
C LEU A 212 -21.77 28.35 -18.67
N CYS A 213 -22.26 29.49 -18.19
CA CYS A 213 -21.94 30.82 -18.73
C CYS A 213 -20.44 31.13 -18.66
N ASP A 214 -19.75 30.73 -17.59
CA ASP A 214 -18.30 30.93 -17.43
C ASP A 214 -17.48 30.10 -18.44
N ILE A 215 -17.94 28.90 -18.78
CA ILE A 215 -17.27 28.00 -19.74
C ILE A 215 -17.50 28.48 -21.17
N LEU A 216 -18.76 28.73 -21.51
CA LEU A 216 -19.17 29.00 -22.88
C LEU A 216 -18.91 30.46 -23.29
N LYS A 217 -18.51 31.32 -22.35
CA LYS A 217 -18.27 32.76 -22.56
C LYS A 217 -19.44 33.45 -23.27
N PHE A 218 -20.65 32.95 -23.01
CA PHE A 218 -21.90 33.43 -23.58
C PHE A 218 -22.84 33.77 -22.44
N ASP A 219 -23.40 34.97 -22.49
CA ASP A 219 -24.36 35.47 -21.51
C ASP A 219 -25.74 34.90 -21.88
N PHE A 220 -26.08 33.70 -21.39
CA PHE A 220 -27.38 33.07 -21.64
C PHE A 220 -28.46 33.79 -20.82
N LYS A 221 -28.86 34.98 -21.27
CA LYS A 221 -29.86 35.81 -20.56
C LYS A 221 -31.22 35.14 -20.32
N ASN A 222 -31.55 34.07 -21.04
CA ASN A 222 -32.82 33.37 -20.92
C ASN A 222 -32.64 31.85 -21.04
N SER A 223 -33.25 31.09 -20.14
CA SER A 223 -33.35 29.63 -20.24
C SER A 223 -34.03 29.25 -21.57
N THR A 224 -33.33 28.48 -22.41
CA THR A 224 -33.88 28.00 -23.68
C THR A 224 -34.41 26.58 -23.51
N LYS A 225 -35.62 26.32 -24.02
CA LYS A 225 -36.18 24.97 -24.07
C LYS A 225 -35.35 24.12 -25.05
N MET A 226 -35.01 22.89 -24.66
CA MET A 226 -34.26 21.98 -25.54
C MET A 226 -35.07 21.54 -26.76
N PHE A 227 -36.37 21.38 -26.57
CA PHE A 227 -37.33 21.14 -27.63
C PHE A 227 -38.50 22.11 -27.47
N PRO A 228 -39.16 22.55 -28.55
CA PRO A 228 -40.31 23.46 -28.47
C PRO A 228 -41.42 22.93 -27.56
N ASP A 229 -41.60 21.60 -27.55
CA ASP A 229 -42.69 20.88 -26.90
C ASP A 229 -42.29 20.21 -25.59
N SER A 230 -41.03 20.34 -25.13
CA SER A 230 -40.61 19.81 -23.84
C SER A 230 -40.64 20.89 -22.75
N ASP A 231 -40.94 20.46 -21.51
CA ASP A 231 -40.73 21.26 -20.29
C ASP A 231 -39.27 21.18 -19.81
N PHE A 232 -38.35 20.87 -20.72
CA PHE A 232 -36.93 20.71 -20.45
C PHE A 232 -36.19 22.03 -20.75
N LEU A 233 -35.80 22.73 -19.68
CA LEU A 233 -34.99 23.94 -19.76
C LEU A 233 -33.50 23.55 -19.68
N LEU A 234 -32.74 23.82 -20.74
CA LEU A 234 -31.32 23.44 -20.85
C LEU A 234 -30.38 24.27 -19.96
N TYR A 235 -30.88 25.36 -19.37
CA TYR A 235 -30.06 26.41 -18.76
C TYR A 235 -30.70 26.98 -17.49
N ASP A 236 -31.18 26.13 -16.59
CA ASP A 236 -31.42 26.58 -15.21
C ASP A 236 -30.13 26.43 -14.40
N GLU A 237 -29.32 27.49 -14.37
CA GLU A 237 -28.07 27.60 -13.61
C GLU A 237 -28.22 27.30 -12.11
N ARG A 238 -29.46 27.24 -11.59
CA ARG A 238 -29.74 26.89 -10.18
C ARG A 238 -29.88 25.39 -9.94
N THR A 239 -29.85 24.57 -10.98
CA THR A 239 -29.97 23.11 -10.87
C THR A 239 -28.60 22.41 -10.89
N SER A 240 -28.42 21.38 -10.06
CA SER A 240 -27.18 20.59 -10.08
C SER A 240 -27.09 19.81 -11.39
N PHE A 241 -25.87 19.61 -11.90
CA PHE A 241 -25.62 18.79 -13.08
C PHE A 241 -26.22 17.38 -12.93
N GLU A 242 -26.22 16.81 -11.72
CA GLU A 242 -26.87 15.53 -11.43
C GLU A 242 -28.37 15.53 -11.76
N ARG A 243 -29.11 16.57 -11.34
CA ARG A 243 -30.55 16.71 -11.63
C ARG A 243 -30.82 16.96 -13.11
N LEU A 244 -29.99 17.81 -13.72
CA LEU A 244 -30.09 18.09 -15.16
C LEU A 244 -29.83 16.80 -15.97
N SER A 245 -28.78 16.05 -15.65
CA SER A 245 -28.41 14.84 -16.37
C SER A 245 -29.35 13.67 -16.11
N GLU A 246 -29.95 13.57 -14.92
CA GLU A 246 -30.99 12.57 -14.61
C GLU A 246 -32.22 12.83 -15.48
N LYS A 247 -32.70 14.09 -15.52
CA LYS A 247 -33.85 14.44 -16.36
C LYS A 247 -33.54 14.29 -17.86
N LEU A 248 -32.35 14.67 -18.33
CA LEU A 248 -31.92 14.43 -19.71
C LEU A 248 -31.91 12.95 -20.05
N ARG A 249 -31.40 12.10 -19.15
CA ARG A 249 -31.33 10.65 -19.39
C ARG A 249 -32.73 10.04 -19.49
N CYS A 250 -33.64 10.41 -18.59
CA CYS A 250 -35.02 9.97 -18.66
C CYS A 250 -35.69 10.43 -19.97
N ASP A 251 -35.57 11.71 -20.32
CA ASP A 251 -36.16 12.23 -21.56
C ASP A 251 -35.54 11.57 -22.81
N PHE A 252 -34.24 11.26 -22.81
CA PHE A 252 -33.57 10.59 -23.92
C PHE A 252 -34.00 9.12 -24.06
N GLU A 253 -34.14 8.40 -22.94
CA GLU A 253 -34.68 7.04 -22.92
C GLU A 253 -36.15 7.00 -23.37
N ASP A 254 -36.96 8.00 -23.00
CA ASP A 254 -38.38 8.07 -23.34
C ASP A 254 -38.65 8.52 -24.80
N ILE A 255 -37.85 9.47 -25.33
CA ILE A 255 -38.13 10.13 -26.61
C ILE A 255 -37.32 9.53 -27.77
N VAL A 256 -36.04 9.17 -27.56
CA VAL A 256 -35.15 8.77 -28.65
C VAL A 256 -35.17 7.26 -28.85
N GLN A 257 -34.85 6.48 -27.81
CA GLN A 257 -34.99 5.02 -27.85
C GLN A 257 -34.89 4.39 -26.44
N PRO A 258 -35.90 3.65 -25.96
CA PRO A 258 -35.86 3.00 -24.65
C PRO A 258 -34.74 1.96 -24.58
N ARG A 259 -33.85 2.09 -23.59
CA ARG A 259 -32.72 1.17 -23.43
C ARG A 259 -33.16 -0.28 -23.21
N SER A 260 -34.33 -0.50 -22.60
CA SER A 260 -34.95 -1.81 -22.38
C SER A 260 -35.31 -2.56 -23.67
N GLU A 261 -35.44 -1.84 -24.79
CA GLU A 261 -35.82 -2.43 -26.09
C GLU A 261 -34.61 -2.80 -26.96
N SER A 262 -33.40 -2.37 -26.58
CA SER A 262 -32.16 -2.76 -27.26
C SER A 262 -31.44 -3.86 -26.50
N SER A 263 -31.20 -4.99 -27.16
CA SER A 263 -30.42 -6.11 -26.61
C SER A 263 -28.90 -5.97 -26.78
N ASP A 264 -28.45 -4.89 -27.45
CA ASP A 264 -27.04 -4.65 -27.77
C ASP A 264 -26.73 -3.13 -27.71
N ASP A 265 -25.86 -2.75 -26.78
CA ASP A 265 -25.45 -1.36 -26.56
C ASP A 265 -24.81 -0.77 -27.83
N ASN A 266 -24.07 -1.55 -28.64
CA ASN A 266 -23.44 -1.02 -29.86
C ASN A 266 -24.46 -0.65 -30.94
N LYS A 267 -25.56 -1.41 -31.05
CA LYS A 267 -26.67 -1.10 -31.96
C LYS A 267 -27.46 0.11 -31.49
N TRP A 268 -27.59 0.27 -30.18
CA TRP A 268 -28.24 1.43 -29.58
C TRP A 268 -27.46 2.72 -29.89
N PHE A 269 -26.13 2.70 -29.70
CA PHE A 269 -25.26 3.83 -30.03
C PHE A 269 -25.21 4.18 -31.52
N SER A 270 -25.42 3.24 -32.44
CA SER A 270 -25.40 3.52 -33.88
C SER A 270 -26.65 4.22 -34.42
N ASN A 271 -27.71 4.35 -33.61
CA ASN A 271 -28.96 5.03 -33.99
C ASN A 271 -29.04 6.49 -33.49
N LEU A 272 -27.98 6.95 -32.80
CA LEU A 272 -27.75 8.31 -32.30
C LEU A 272 -27.04 9.15 -33.36
#